data_AF-A0A952SJC9-F1
#
_entry.id   AF-A0A952SJC9-F1
#
_cell.length_a   1.000
_cell.length_b   1.000
_cell.length_c   1.000
_cell.angle_alpha   90.00
_cell.angle_beta   90.00
_cell.angle_gamma   90.00
#
_symmetry.space_group_name_H-M   'P 1'
#
loop_
_entity.id
_entity.type
_entity.pdbx_description
1 polymer ?
#
loop_
_entity_poly.entity_id
_entity_poly.type
_entity_poly.pdbx_seq_one_letter_code
_entity_poly.pdbx_strand_id
1 'polypeptide(L)' 'HKILDLIGDFSLLGMPFIGYIVADRSGHALHTRLVQQILSQPDKWVLLNAESSEVTVHSNPYSTSHQPAVALQAS' A
#
# COMPACT_ATOMS: atom_id res chain seq x y z
N HIS A 1 -11.28 12.76 6.44
CA HIS A 1 -11.55 13.27 5.08
C HIS A 1 -10.28 13.86 4.46
N LYS A 2 -9.67 14.91 5.02
CA LYS A 2 -8.47 15.56 4.44
C LYS A 2 -7.29 14.65 4.04
N ILE A 3 -6.94 13.66 4.86
CA ILE A 3 -5.86 12.70 4.53
C ILE A 3 -6.28 11.79 3.36
N LEU A 4 -7.55 11.35 3.35
CA LEU A 4 -8.07 10.54 2.26
C LEU A 4 -8.15 11.34 0.96
N ASP A 5 -8.52 12.63 1.04
CA ASP A 5 -8.49 13.56 -0.08
C ASP A 5 -7.07 13.71 -0.65
N LEU A 6 -6.07 13.87 0.23
CA LEU A 6 -4.65 13.92 -0.16
C LEU A 6 -4.20 12.64 -0.85
N ILE A 7 -4.55 11.47 -0.31
CA ILE A 7 -4.23 10.18 -0.94
C ILE A 7 -4.92 10.06 -2.30
N GLY A 8 -6.18 10.49 -2.40
CA GLY A 8 -6.94 10.53 -3.65
C GLY A 8 -6.27 11.41 -4.70
N ASP A 9 -5.85 12.62 -4.32
CA ASP A 9 -5.14 13.54 -5.21
C ASP A 9 -3.76 12.98 -5.64
N PHE A 10 -3.06 12.27 -4.75
CA PHE A 10 -1.78 11.62 -5.04
C PHE A 10 -1.90 10.41 -5.98
N SER A 11 -3.09 9.80 -6.08
CA SER A 11 -3.32 8.74 -7.07
C SER A 11 -3.09 9.21 -8.52
N LEU A 12 -3.16 10.54 -8.77
CA LEU A 12 -2.85 11.15 -10.06
C LEU A 12 -1.38 11.01 -10.47
N LEU A 13 -0.47 10.65 -9.56
CA LEU A 13 0.90 10.29 -9.90
C LEU A 13 0.98 9.00 -10.74
N GLY A 14 -0.06 8.16 -10.72
CA GLY A 14 -0.12 6.92 -11.48
C GLY A 14 0.78 5.79 -10.96
N MET A 15 1.48 6.01 -9.84
CA MET A 15 2.38 5.05 -9.22
C MET A 15 2.42 5.20 -7.71
N PRO A 16 2.80 4.14 -6.96
CA PRO A 16 2.98 4.25 -5.51
C PRO A 16 4.00 5.32 -5.15
N PHE A 17 3.67 6.14 -4.17
CA PHE A 17 4.53 7.20 -3.67
C PHE A 17 5.15 6.79 -2.34
N ILE A 18 6.49 6.92 -2.24
CA ILE A 18 7.22 6.71 -0.99
C ILE A 18 7.83 8.05 -0.59
N GLY A 19 7.41 8.57 0.57
CA GLY A 19 7.90 9.83 1.08
C GLY A 19 7.17 10.28 2.33
N TYR A 20 7.63 11.40 2.89
CA TYR A 20 7.00 12.04 4.04
C TYR A 20 6.33 13.34 3.59
N ILE A 21 5.05 13.51 3.91
CA ILE A 21 4.25 14.67 3.52
C ILE A 21 3.79 15.39 4.77
N VAL A 22 4.03 16.70 4.81
CA VAL A 22 3.49 17.60 5.83
C VAL A 22 2.49 18.54 5.16
N ALA A 23 1.26 18.55 5.65
CA ALA A 23 0.20 19.40 5.13
C ALA A 23 -0.52 20.11 6.29
N ASP A 24 -0.40 21.44 6.36
CA ASP A 24 -1.16 22.26 7.31
C ASP A 24 -2.30 22.99 6.58
N ARG A 25 -3.51 22.89 7.14
CA ARG A 25 -4.74 23.51 6.60
C ARG A 25 -4.96 23.30 5.09
N SER A 26 -4.48 22.20 4.52
CA SER A 26 -4.54 21.96 3.08
C SER A 26 -5.95 21.59 2.58
N GLY A 27 -6.20 21.91 1.31
CA GLY A 27 -7.36 21.47 0.53
C GLY A 27 -6.93 21.04 -0.88
N HIS A 28 -7.87 20.56 -1.69
CA HIS A 28 -7.59 19.93 -2.99
C HIS A 28 -6.64 20.71 -3.90
N ALA A 29 -6.83 22.03 -4.02
CA ALA A 29 -5.97 22.86 -4.87
C ALA A 29 -4.49 22.81 -4.45
N LEU A 30 -4.19 22.68 -3.16
CA LEU A 30 -2.82 22.57 -2.66
C LEU A 30 -2.24 21.18 -2.94
N HIS A 31 -3.04 20.12 -2.81
CA HIS A 31 -2.59 18.76 -3.13
C HIS A 31 -2.30 18.59 -4.63
N THR A 32 -3.19 19.08 -5.51
CA THR A 32 -2.98 19.02 -6.96
C THR A 32 -1.72 19.79 -7.36
N ARG A 33 -1.46 20.96 -6.76
CA ARG A 33 -0.23 21.72 -7.00
C ARG A 33 1.01 20.95 -6.56
N LEU A 34 0.97 20.29 -5.41
CA LEU A 34 2.08 19.47 -4.92
C LEU A 34 2.38 18.32 -5.91
N VAL A 35 1.35 17.61 -6.37
CA VAL A 35 1.48 16.56 -7.40
C VAL A 35 2.10 17.11 -8.69
N GLN A 36 1.62 18.24 -9.19
CA GLN A 36 2.19 18.91 -10.36
C GLN A 36 3.66 19.28 -10.16
N GLN A 37 4.02 19.80 -8.98
CA GLN A 37 5.41 20.15 -8.68
C GLN A 37 6.34 18.94 -8.65
N ILE A 38 5.90 17.82 -8.10
CA ILE A 38 6.65 16.56 -8.13
C ILE A 38 6.89 16.13 -9.58
N LEU A 39 5.84 16.08 -10.41
CA LEU A 39 5.96 15.66 -11.81
C LEU A 39 6.83 16.61 -12.65
N SER A 40 6.82 17.92 -12.35
CA SER A 40 7.60 18.91 -13.08
C SER A 40 9.11 18.90 -12.79
N GLN A 41 9.53 18.23 -11.71
CA GLN A 41 10.91 18.22 -11.22
C GLN A 41 11.46 16.79 -11.14
N PRO A 42 11.69 16.12 -12.29
CA PRO A 42 12.17 14.74 -12.33
C PRO A 42 13.56 14.53 -11.72
N ASP A 43 14.33 15.60 -11.52
CA ASP A 43 15.63 15.59 -10.84
C ASP A 43 15.52 15.51 -9.30
N LYS A 44 14.30 15.65 -8.74
CA LYS A 44 14.05 15.66 -7.28
C LYS A 44 13.52 14.34 -6.74
N TRP A 45 13.33 13.34 -7.59
CA TRP A 45 12.84 12.02 -7.19
C TRP A 45 13.44 10.93 -8.09
N VAL A 46 13.27 9.67 -7.68
CA VAL A 46 13.77 8.51 -8.41
C VAL A 46 12.66 7.47 -8.56
N LEU A 47 12.60 6.79 -9.70
CA LEU A 47 11.78 5.59 -9.86
C LEU A 47 12.46 4.44 -9.11
N LEU A 48 11.72 3.82 -8.20
CA LEU A 48 12.16 2.61 -7.54
C LEU A 48 11.48 1.42 -8.22
N ASN A 49 12.29 0.52 -8.77
CA ASN A 49 11.77 -0.76 -9.26
C ASN A 49 11.48 -1.65 -8.05
N ALA A 50 10.27 -2.20 -7.99
CA ALA A 50 9.99 -3.28 -7.06
C ALA A 50 10.71 -4.52 -7.56
N GLU A 51 11.89 -4.81 -7.00
CA GLU A 51 12.49 -6.14 -7.11
C GLU A 51 11.48 -7.12 -6.50
N SER A 52 10.88 -7.97 -7.34
CA SER A 52 10.01 -9.03 -6.86
C SER A 52 10.85 -9.98 -6.01
N SER A 53 10.83 -9.78 -4.69
CA SER A 53 11.36 -10.76 -3.75
C SER A 53 10.61 -12.06 -4.02
N GLU A 54 11.28 -13.04 -4.63
CA GLU A 54 10.76 -14.39 -4.76
C GLU A 54 10.29 -14.83 -3.38
N VAL A 55 8.97 -14.96 -3.24
CA VAL A 55 8.38 -15.57 -2.06
C VAL A 55 8.85 -17.01 -2.08
N THR A 56 9.90 -17.33 -1.33
CA THR A 56 10.27 -18.72 -1.07
C THR A 56 9.14 -19.31 -0.24
N VAL A 57 8.16 -19.90 -0.92
CA VAL A 57 7.07 -20.65 -0.31
C VAL A 57 7.73 -21.78 0.47
N HIS A 58 7.93 -21.58 1.77
CA HIS A 58 8.26 -22.68 2.67
C HIS A 58 7.02 -23.55 2.75
N SER A 59 6.96 -24.57 1.91
CA SER A 59 5.96 -25.63 1.97
C SER A 59 6.03 -26.25 3.37
N ASN A 60 5.05 -25.94 4.23
CA ASN A 60 4.95 -26.51 5.56
C ASN A 60 4.70 -28.03 5.42
N PRO A 61 5.61 -28.92 5.86
CA PRO A 61 5.47 -30.37 5.68
C PRO A 61 4.48 -31.02 6.67
N TYR A 62 3.76 -30.25 7.48
CA TYR A 62 2.90 -30.79 8.55
C TYR A 62 1.42 -31.00 8.18
N SER A 63 1.03 -30.89 6.91
CA SER A 63 -0.37 -31.05 6.49
C SER A 63 -0.88 -32.51 6.37
N THR A 64 -0.17 -33.49 6.91
CA THR A 64 -0.65 -34.88 6.95
C THR A 64 -0.48 -35.49 8.33
N SER A 65 -1.55 -35.56 9.11
CA SER A 65 -2.09 -36.83 9.68
C SER A 65 -3.16 -36.63 10.77
N HIS A 66 -4.30 -37.32 10.55
CA HIS A 66 -5.27 -37.86 11.53
C HIS A 66 -6.27 -36.96 12.31
N GLN A 67 -7.54 -37.06 11.88
CA GLN A 67 -8.83 -36.89 12.61
C GLN A 67 -9.03 -37.96 13.73
N PRO A 68 -9.91 -37.81 14.76
CA PRO A 68 -11.37 -37.91 14.57
C PRO A 68 -12.29 -37.05 15.49
N ALA A 69 -13.57 -37.15 15.18
CA ALA A 69 -14.73 -36.38 15.63
C ALA A 69 -14.93 -36.24 17.15
N VAL A 70 -15.25 -35.02 17.60
CA VAL A 70 -15.90 -34.80 18.89
C VAL A 70 -17.42 -34.92 18.68
N ALA A 71 -18.01 -35.95 19.29
CA ALA A 71 -19.45 -36.15 19.32
C ALA A 71 -20.08 -35.12 20.27
N LEU A 72 -20.84 -34.17 19.71
CA LEU A 72 -21.76 -33.33 20.48
C LEU A 72 -23.13 -33.99 20.45
N GLN A 73 -23.45 -34.74 21.51
CA GLN A 73 -24.84 -35.06 21.85
C GLN A 73 -25.51 -33.77 22.35
N ALA A 74 -26.60 -33.38 21.70
CA ALA A 74 -27.57 -32.43 22.24
C ALA A 74 -28.95 -33.12 22.24
N SER A 75 -29.63 -32.96 23.38
CA SER A 75 -30.86 -33.62 23.83
C SER A 75 -32.08 -33.41 22.93
#